data_AF-A0A7S1WAU7-F1
#
_entry.id   AF-A0A7S1WAU7-F1
#
_cell.length_a   1.000
_cell.length_b   1.000
_cell.length_c   1.000
_cell.angle_alpha   90.00
_cell.angle_beta   90.00
_cell.angle_gamma   90.00
#
_symmetry.space_group_name_H-M   'P 1'
#
loop_
_entity.id
_entity.type
_entity.pdbx_description
1 polymer ?
#
loop_
_entity_poly.entity_id
_entity_poly.type
_entity_poly.pdbx_seq_one_letter_code
_entity_poly.pdbx_strand_id
1 'polypeptide(L)'
;RFPTLEALREHAHHLAPRRQRGLTLYFQALWHHNWAHATWDALYPAFVGLAKFGLHAERFLPFVLTPFEAPADCSDLTNMMCAMEEAYRLFGSLGDPHGELVRVHEAMAARRWILFERLVMGSGAMGQLAAVLSLP
;
A
#
# COMPACT_ATOMS: atom_id res chain seq x y z
N ARG A 1 0.08 23.15 16.54
CA ARG A 1 -1.25 22.87 17.12
C ARG A 1 -2.20 23.95 16.63
N PHE A 2 -3.42 23.58 16.20
CA PHE A 2 -4.42 24.56 15.76
C PHE A 2 -5.19 25.12 16.95
N PRO A 3 -5.47 26.43 17.00
CA PRO A 3 -6.16 27.07 18.12
C PRO A 3 -7.67 26.79 18.16
N THR A 4 -8.28 26.45 17.01
CA THR A 4 -9.72 26.17 16.87
C THR A 4 -9.99 25.09 15.82
N LEU A 5 -11.22 24.54 15.82
CA LEU A 5 -11.67 23.60 14.79
C LEU A 5 -11.79 24.28 13.42
N GLU A 6 -12.26 25.54 13.34
CA GLU A 6 -12.23 26.34 12.11
C GLU A 6 -10.81 26.45 11.54
N ALA A 7 -9.81 26.79 12.37
CA ALA A 7 -8.42 26.92 11.92
C ALA A 7 -7.84 25.59 11.41
N LEU A 8 -8.23 24.47 12.02
CA LEU A 8 -7.89 23.13 11.52
C LEU A 8 -8.57 22.84 10.17
N ARG A 9 -9.86 23.19 10.02
CA ARG A 9 -10.62 22.98 8.78
C ARG A 9 -10.08 23.82 7.63
N GLU A 10 -9.83 25.11 7.84
CA GLU A 10 -9.19 25.98 6.84
C GLU A 10 -7.84 25.43 6.43
N HIS A 11 -7.00 25.06 7.39
CA HIS A 11 -5.72 24.45 7.08
C HIS A 11 -5.88 23.17 6.24
N ALA A 12 -6.79 22.26 6.63
CA ALA A 12 -7.08 21.04 5.91
C ALA A 12 -7.61 21.31 4.47
N HIS A 13 -8.43 22.34 4.29
CA HIS A 13 -8.89 22.76 2.96
C HIS A 13 -7.74 23.24 2.08
N HIS A 14 -6.77 23.98 2.65
CA HIS A 14 -5.58 24.43 1.92
C HIS A 14 -4.62 23.29 1.53
N LEU A 15 -4.68 22.13 2.19
CA LEU A 15 -3.83 20.99 1.84
C LEU A 15 -4.15 20.40 0.46
N ALA A 16 -5.36 20.65 -0.07
CA ALA A 16 -5.83 20.18 -1.38
C ALA A 16 -5.41 18.73 -1.70
N PRO A 17 -5.78 17.74 -0.85
CA PRO A 17 -5.27 16.38 -0.99
C PRO A 17 -5.74 15.72 -2.29
N ARG A 18 -4.86 14.94 -2.92
CA ARG A 18 -5.25 14.05 -4.02
C ARG A 18 -6.14 12.96 -3.44
N ARG A 19 -7.41 12.93 -3.84
CA ARG A 19 -8.35 11.91 -3.37
C ARG A 19 -8.11 10.59 -4.11
N GLN A 20 -7.79 9.54 -3.38
CA GLN A 20 -7.69 8.18 -3.88
C GLN A 20 -9.04 7.48 -3.69
N ARG A 21 -9.69 7.14 -4.80
CA ARG A 21 -10.99 6.45 -4.81
C ARG A 21 -10.81 4.94 -4.68
N GLY A 22 -11.86 4.27 -4.22
CA GLY A 22 -11.89 2.82 -4.10
C GLY A 22 -11.11 2.28 -2.91
N LEU A 23 -10.85 0.97 -2.93
CA LEU A 23 -10.12 0.28 -1.89
C LEU A 23 -8.62 0.43 -2.09
N THR A 24 -7.91 0.84 -1.04
CA THR A 24 -6.45 0.85 -1.00
C THR A 24 -5.98 -0.13 0.07
N LEU A 25 -4.95 -0.92 -0.24
CA LEU A 25 -4.31 -1.83 0.70
C LEU A 25 -2.88 -1.37 0.95
N TYR A 26 -2.60 -1.00 2.20
CA TYR A 26 -1.26 -0.68 2.64
C TYR A 26 -0.55 -1.92 3.18
N PHE A 27 0.70 -2.13 2.72
CA PHE A 27 1.57 -3.19 3.22
C PHE A 27 3.05 -2.83 3.03
N GLN A 28 3.89 -3.48 3.82
CA GLN A 28 5.35 -3.36 3.76
C GLN A 28 5.95 -4.61 3.14
N ALA A 29 6.79 -4.42 2.12
CA ALA A 29 7.58 -5.49 1.49
C ALA A 29 9.02 -5.41 2.01
N LEU A 30 9.23 -5.99 3.19
CA LEU A 30 10.57 -6.16 3.76
C LEU A 30 11.31 -7.28 3.00
N TRP A 31 12.64 -7.28 3.01
CA TRP A 31 13.45 -8.37 2.41
C TRP A 31 13.35 -8.56 0.90
N HIS A 32 13.24 -7.46 0.14
CA HIS A 32 13.14 -7.49 -1.32
C HIS A 32 14.17 -8.35 -2.09
N HIS A 33 15.36 -8.59 -1.55
CA HIS A 33 16.36 -9.49 -2.14
C HIS A 33 15.93 -10.97 -2.11
N ASN A 34 14.94 -11.31 -1.29
CA ASN A 34 14.26 -12.59 -1.26
C ASN A 34 12.78 -12.36 -1.57
N TRP A 35 12.47 -12.25 -2.86
CA TRP A 35 11.15 -11.87 -3.35
C TRP A 35 10.02 -12.78 -2.83
N ALA A 36 10.27 -14.08 -2.69
CA ALA A 36 9.28 -15.04 -2.19
C ALA A 36 8.94 -14.75 -0.72
N HIS A 37 9.95 -14.46 0.10
CA HIS A 37 9.76 -14.08 1.49
C HIS A 37 9.09 -12.70 1.60
N ALA A 38 9.55 -11.72 0.83
CA ALA A 38 8.95 -10.39 0.79
C ALA A 38 7.46 -10.43 0.43
N THR A 39 7.12 -11.23 -0.58
CA THR A 39 5.74 -11.41 -1.04
C THR A 39 4.87 -12.05 0.03
N TRP A 40 5.39 -13.08 0.72
CA TRP A 40 4.67 -13.72 1.81
C TRP A 40 4.41 -12.75 2.98
N ASP A 41 5.46 -12.12 3.51
CA ASP A 41 5.37 -11.19 4.64
C ASP A 41 4.53 -9.94 4.33
N ALA A 42 4.53 -9.50 3.06
CA ALA A 42 3.71 -8.40 2.59
C ALA A 42 2.24 -8.82 2.40
N LEU A 43 2.00 -9.76 1.48
CA LEU A 43 0.66 -10.03 0.96
C LEU A 43 -0.16 -10.93 1.86
N TYR A 44 0.43 -11.90 2.56
CA TYR A 44 -0.35 -12.80 3.41
C TYR A 44 -1.10 -12.06 4.52
N PRO A 45 -0.45 -11.27 5.39
CA PRO A 45 -1.18 -10.52 6.41
C PRO A 45 -2.08 -9.44 5.80
N ALA A 46 -1.74 -8.91 4.61
CA ALA A 46 -2.59 -7.95 3.92
C ALA A 46 -3.88 -8.58 3.37
N PHE A 47 -3.79 -9.78 2.82
CA PHE A 47 -4.93 -10.59 2.42
C PHE A 47 -5.80 -10.98 3.61
N VAL A 48 -5.20 -11.39 4.74
CA VAL A 48 -5.93 -11.65 5.99
C VAL A 48 -6.67 -10.40 6.47
N GLY A 49 -6.03 -9.23 6.39
CA GLY A 49 -6.65 -7.93 6.68
C GLY A 49 -7.87 -7.66 5.81
N LEU A 50 -7.78 -7.90 4.50
CA LEU A 50 -8.92 -7.80 3.58
C LEU A 50 -10.02 -8.81 3.91
N ALA A 51 -9.65 -10.07 4.18
CA ALA A 51 -10.59 -11.14 4.47
C ALA A 51 -11.41 -10.86 5.72
N LYS A 52 -10.79 -10.31 6.77
CA LYS A 52 -11.46 -9.89 8.02
C LYS A 52 -12.61 -8.91 7.79
N PHE A 53 -12.51 -8.07 6.76
CA PHE A 53 -13.54 -7.10 6.40
C PHE A 53 -14.44 -7.56 5.25
N GLY A 54 -14.28 -8.81 4.76
CA GLY A 54 -15.03 -9.31 3.62
C GLY A 54 -14.61 -8.70 2.27
N LEU A 55 -13.43 -8.07 2.20
CA LEU A 55 -12.95 -7.31 1.04
C LEU A 55 -11.94 -8.07 0.17
N HIS A 56 -11.64 -9.33 0.50
CA HIS A 56 -10.57 -10.13 -0.13
C HIS A 56 -10.78 -10.43 -1.63
N ALA A 57 -12.01 -10.27 -2.13
CA ALA A 57 -12.35 -10.43 -3.54
C ALA A 57 -12.44 -9.09 -4.30
N GLU A 58 -12.33 -7.94 -3.60
CA GLU A 58 -12.35 -6.63 -4.25
C GLU A 58 -11.00 -6.29 -4.88
N ARG A 59 -11.02 -5.60 -6.02
CA ARG A 59 -9.84 -4.91 -6.54
C ARG A 59 -9.39 -3.85 -5.53
N PHE A 60 -8.08 -3.69 -5.37
CA PHE A 60 -7.50 -2.66 -4.53
C PHE A 60 -6.27 -2.03 -5.17
N LEU A 61 -6.02 -0.77 -4.84
CA LEU A 61 -4.74 -0.12 -5.13
C LEU A 61 -3.71 -0.59 -4.09
N PRO A 62 -2.60 -1.23 -4.49
CA PRO A 62 -1.47 -1.48 -3.60
C PRO A 62 -0.79 -0.14 -3.23
N PHE A 63 -0.69 0.13 -1.94
CA PHE A 63 0.07 1.25 -1.40
C PHE A 63 1.25 0.71 -0.60
N VAL A 64 2.38 0.52 -1.29
CA VAL A 64 3.46 -0.35 -0.83
C VAL A 64 4.61 0.46 -0.26
N LEU A 65 5.06 0.09 0.94
CA LEU A 65 6.33 0.57 1.50
C LEU A 65 7.42 -0.46 1.21
N THR A 66 8.39 -0.07 0.40
CA THR A 66 9.65 -0.79 0.20
C THR A 66 10.76 -0.07 0.98
N PRO A 67 11.65 -0.79 1.67
CA PRO A 67 12.79 -0.17 2.36
C PRO A 67 13.88 0.34 1.41
N PHE A 68 13.77 0.04 0.11
CA PHE A 68 14.74 0.40 -0.91
C PHE A 68 14.01 1.03 -2.10
N GLU A 69 14.64 2.02 -2.71
CA GLU A 69 14.15 2.65 -3.92
C GLU A 69 14.22 1.63 -5.07
N ALA A 70 13.05 1.24 -5.59
CA ALA A 70 12.99 0.55 -6.87
C ALA A 70 13.40 1.53 -7.98
N PRO A 71 13.87 1.03 -9.13
CA PRO A 71 14.05 1.86 -10.31
C PRO A 71 12.77 2.66 -10.62
N ALA A 72 12.93 3.91 -11.07
CA ALA A 72 11.80 4.75 -11.46
C ALA A 72 11.01 4.16 -12.64
N ASP A 73 11.70 3.41 -13.51
CA ASP A 73 11.10 2.63 -14.59
C ASP A 73 11.31 1.14 -14.31
N CYS A 74 10.20 0.41 -14.12
CA CYS A 74 10.19 -1.03 -13.92
C CYS A 74 9.79 -1.81 -15.19
N SER A 75 10.17 -1.30 -16.37
CA SER A 75 10.02 -2.00 -17.65
C SER A 75 10.85 -3.29 -17.74
N ASP A 76 11.95 -3.40 -16.99
CA ASP A 76 12.80 -4.59 -16.93
C ASP A 76 12.45 -5.51 -15.74
N LEU A 77 11.77 -6.62 -16.03
CA LEU A 77 11.37 -7.62 -15.04
C LEU A 77 12.51 -8.61 -14.67
N THR A 78 13.70 -8.49 -15.26
CA THR A 78 14.88 -9.22 -14.77
C THR A 78 15.38 -8.64 -13.44
N ASN A 79 15.00 -7.40 -13.14
CA ASN A 79 15.17 -6.81 -11.82
C ASN A 79 14.12 -7.38 -10.86
N MET A 80 14.60 -8.07 -9.82
CA MET A 80 13.73 -8.71 -8.83
C MET A 80 12.82 -7.73 -8.07
N MET A 81 13.23 -6.47 -7.87
CA MET A 81 12.36 -5.44 -7.28
C MET A 81 11.17 -5.16 -8.19
N CYS A 82 11.43 -4.99 -9.48
CA CYS A 82 10.40 -4.68 -10.46
C CYS A 82 9.46 -5.86 -10.68
N ALA A 83 9.98 -7.09 -10.72
CA ALA A 83 9.15 -8.29 -10.76
C ALA A 83 8.22 -8.41 -9.55
N MET A 84 8.72 -8.06 -8.36
CA MET A 84 7.93 -8.05 -7.13
C MET A 84 6.84 -6.97 -7.15
N GLU A 85 7.17 -5.74 -7.52
CA GLU A 85 6.18 -4.65 -7.64
C GLU A 85 5.11 -4.96 -8.70
N GLU A 86 5.51 -5.57 -9.80
CA GLU A 86 4.59 -6.03 -10.84
C GLU A 86 3.63 -7.09 -10.30
N ALA A 87 4.13 -8.05 -9.51
CA ALA A 87 3.29 -9.05 -8.86
C ALA A 87 2.27 -8.39 -7.91
N TYR A 88 2.67 -7.37 -7.15
CA TYR A 88 1.77 -6.61 -6.28
C TYR A 88 0.71 -5.83 -7.06
N ARG A 89 1.12 -5.16 -8.14
CA ARG A 89 0.24 -4.41 -9.03
C ARG A 89 -0.83 -5.31 -9.64
N LEU A 90 -0.42 -6.45 -10.19
CA LEU A 90 -1.32 -7.45 -10.77
C LEU A 90 -2.23 -8.09 -9.73
N PHE A 91 -1.71 -8.38 -8.52
CA PHE A 91 -2.51 -8.95 -7.46
C PHE A 91 -3.64 -8.00 -7.02
N GLY A 92 -3.34 -6.72 -6.79
CA GLY A 92 -4.36 -5.72 -6.42
C GLY A 92 -5.36 -5.43 -7.55
N SER A 93 -4.91 -5.53 -8.80
CA SER A 93 -5.73 -5.27 -9.98
C SER A 93 -6.53 -6.48 -10.49
N LEU A 94 -6.38 -7.65 -9.85
CA LEU A 94 -6.93 -8.94 -10.29
C LEU A 94 -6.49 -9.32 -11.73
N GLY A 95 -5.20 -9.14 -12.01
CA GLY A 95 -4.57 -9.48 -13.28
C GLY A 95 -4.74 -8.44 -14.39
N ASP A 96 -5.30 -7.26 -14.07
CA ASP A 96 -5.46 -6.18 -15.04
C ASP A 96 -4.09 -5.56 -15.36
N PRO A 97 -3.63 -5.61 -16.63
CA PRO A 97 -2.34 -5.07 -17.04
C PRO A 97 -2.27 -3.56 -16.90
N HIS A 98 -3.39 -2.84 -16.79
CA HIS A 98 -3.43 -1.39 -16.54
C HIS A 98 -3.63 -1.04 -15.06
N GLY A 99 -3.55 -2.03 -14.16
CA GLY A 99 -3.55 -1.79 -12.72
C GLY A 99 -2.46 -0.82 -12.28
N GLU A 100 -2.72 -0.08 -11.22
CA GLU A 100 -1.79 0.88 -10.64
C GLU A 100 -1.18 0.34 -9.35
N LEU A 101 -0.02 0.87 -8.98
CA LEU A 101 0.60 0.70 -7.67
C LEU A 101 1.15 2.06 -7.25
N VAL A 102 1.03 2.39 -5.97
CA VAL A 102 1.64 3.62 -5.42
C VAL A 102 2.71 3.23 -4.42
N ARG A 103 3.92 3.74 -4.65
CA ARG A 103 5.03 3.62 -3.70
C ARG A 103 4.88 4.68 -2.61
N VAL A 104 4.97 4.26 -1.35
CA VAL A 104 4.83 5.16 -0.19
C VAL A 104 5.92 6.24 -0.21
N HIS A 105 7.15 5.90 -0.56
CA HIS A 105 8.25 6.87 -0.60
C HIS A 105 8.02 7.96 -1.67
N GLU A 106 7.49 7.63 -2.85
CA GLU A 106 7.18 8.61 -3.90
C GLU A 106 6.05 9.55 -3.48
N ALA A 107 5.00 9.01 -2.85
CA ALA A 107 3.92 9.80 -2.29
C ALA A 107 4.42 10.81 -1.24
N MET A 108 5.31 10.35 -0.35
CA MET A 108 5.92 11.16 0.70
C MET A 108 6.91 12.20 0.16
N ALA A 109 7.79 11.80 -0.78
CA ALA A 109 8.80 12.66 -1.39
C ALA A 109 8.15 13.82 -2.16
N ALA A 110 7.03 13.57 -2.82
CA ALA A 110 6.28 14.60 -3.52
C ALA A 110 5.57 15.60 -2.58
N ARG A 111 5.65 15.41 -1.25
CA ARG A 111 4.95 16.22 -0.22
C ARG A 111 3.46 16.42 -0.53
N ARG A 112 2.85 15.43 -1.18
CA ARG A 112 1.44 15.47 -1.60
C ARG A 112 0.60 14.75 -0.54
N TRP A 113 -0.43 15.44 -0.05
CA TRP A 113 -1.43 14.81 0.79
C TRP A 113 -2.29 13.88 -0.05
N ILE A 114 -2.47 12.64 0.41
CA ILE A 114 -3.37 11.67 -0.21
C ILE A 114 -4.53 11.41 0.76
N LEU A 115 -5.75 11.55 0.27
CA LEU A 115 -6.96 11.23 1.04
C LEU A 115 -7.55 9.94 0.48
N PHE A 116 -7.46 8.86 1.24
CA PHE A 116 -8.02 7.56 0.85
C PHE A 116 -9.50 7.48 1.21
N GLU A 117 -10.31 6.96 0.29
CA GLU A 117 -11.73 6.66 0.55
C GLU A 117 -11.88 5.45 1.47
N ARG A 118 -11.20 4.36 1.14
CA ARG A 118 -11.09 3.16 1.97
C ARG A 118 -9.62 2.73 2.02
N LEU A 119 -9.05 2.63 3.22
CA LEU A 119 -7.69 2.14 3.43
C LEU A 119 -7.73 0.99 4.42
N VAL A 120 -7.26 -0.18 3.99
CA VAL A 120 -6.96 -1.31 4.87
C VAL A 120 -5.45 -1.36 5.07
N MET A 121 -5.01 -1.39 6.31
CA MET A 121 -3.59 -1.55 6.65
C MET A 121 -3.34 -3.00 7.03
N GLY A 122 -2.68 -3.70 6.13
CA GLY A 122 -2.60 -5.15 6.12
C GLY A 122 -1.24 -5.71 6.50
N SER A 123 -0.15 -4.96 6.28
CA SER A 123 1.17 -5.39 6.74
C SER A 123 2.09 -4.25 7.15
N GLY A 124 2.95 -4.58 8.12
CA GLY A 124 4.02 -3.80 8.74
C GLY A 124 4.61 -4.65 9.87
N ALA A 125 5.54 -4.13 10.68
CA ALA A 125 6.09 -4.89 11.82
C ALA A 125 4.99 -5.46 12.76
N MET A 126 3.83 -4.81 12.84
CA MET A 126 2.66 -5.28 13.60
C MET A 126 1.68 -6.15 12.81
N GLY A 127 1.75 -6.23 11.48
CA GLY A 127 0.88 -7.10 10.66
C GLY A 127 1.17 -8.58 10.88
N GLN A 128 2.45 -8.92 11.08
CA GLN A 128 2.87 -10.26 11.50
C GLN A 128 2.31 -10.60 12.90
N LEU A 129 2.41 -9.67 13.85
CA LEU A 129 1.85 -9.84 15.19
C LEU A 129 0.32 -9.94 15.18
N ALA A 130 -0.36 -9.11 14.38
CA ALA A 130 -1.82 -9.14 14.25
C ALA A 130 -2.29 -10.42 13.57
N ALA A 131 -1.59 -10.93 12.56
CA ALA A 131 -1.90 -12.22 11.95
C ALA A 131 -1.72 -13.38 12.94
N VAL A 132 -0.65 -13.37 13.73
CA VAL A 132 -0.40 -14.38 14.79
C VAL A 132 -1.46 -14.33 15.89
N LEU A 133 -1.89 -13.13 16.31
CA LEU A 133 -2.89 -12.96 17.38
C LEU A 133 -4.35 -13.07 16.92
N SER A 134 -4.63 -12.98 15.62
CA SER A 134 -5.99 -13.01 15.06
C SER A 134 -6.37 -14.36 14.45
N LEU A 135 -5.43 -15.30 14.34
CA LEU A 135 -5.73 -16.69 14.01
C LEU A 135 -6.24 -17.39 15.29
N PRO A 136 -7.38 -18.10 15.25
CA PRO A 136 -7.94 -18.80 16.40
C PRO A 136 -7.05 -19.93 16.93
#